data_AF-A0A350DIB6-F1
#
_entry.id   AF-A0A350DIB6-F1
#
_cell.length_a   1.000
_cell.length_b   1.000
_cell.length_c   1.000
_cell.angle_alpha   90.00
_cell.angle_beta   90.00
_cell.angle_gamma   90.00
#
_symmetry.space_group_name_H-M   'P 1'
#
loop_
_entity.id
_entity.type
_entity.pdbx_description
1 polymer ?
#
loop_
_entity_poly.entity_id
_entity_poly.type
_entity_poly.pdbx_seq_one_letter_code
_entity_poly.pdbx_strand_id
1 'polypeptide(L)'
;MANFRTHITVAAAGGTLMAYVGWQAQWWVAPQALLVIALVAFGGILPDIDADRSRSIRLIFNILSVPSLVLGVLLLQPWLTPGLLLVACGGIYFSVRYLASVLFSRLTVHRGIWHSLMAAGLCALATAALSFHLLAQPAWLAWSHGAAVLFGFIIHLSLDELFSVDLEGARLKRSFGTALKLGDSRRPLSNLLMLITMLILVPWVPPWGVLVELFHQGSLLWR
;
A
#
# COMPACT_ATOMS: atom_id res chain seq x y z
N MET A 1 7.23 -17.98 2.19
CA MET A 1 6.87 -16.60 2.53
C MET A 1 7.53 -16.28 3.84
N ALA A 2 8.00 -15.05 3.93
CA ALA A 2 8.47 -14.56 5.20
C ALA A 2 7.27 -14.48 6.16
N ASN A 3 7.53 -14.37 7.45
CA ASN A 3 6.44 -14.15 8.40
C ASN A 3 6.14 -12.64 8.52
N PHE A 4 5.00 -12.31 9.11
CA PHE A 4 4.58 -10.92 9.35
C PHE A 4 5.67 -10.04 9.97
N ARG A 5 6.43 -10.57 10.96
CA ARG A 5 7.50 -9.81 11.63
C ARG A 5 8.63 -9.51 10.66
N THR A 6 9.02 -10.46 9.81
CA THR A 6 10.05 -10.24 8.80
C THR A 6 9.62 -9.16 7.82
N HIS A 7 8.40 -9.24 7.28
CA HIS A 7 7.89 -8.24 6.32
C HIS A 7 7.91 -6.82 6.89
N ILE A 8 7.28 -6.62 8.06
CA ILE A 8 7.20 -5.27 8.65
C ILE A 8 8.58 -4.75 9.08
N THR A 9 9.47 -5.62 9.59
CA THR A 9 10.80 -5.20 10.07
C THR A 9 11.71 -4.80 8.91
N VAL A 10 11.77 -5.62 7.86
CA VAL A 10 12.60 -5.33 6.68
C VAL A 10 12.05 -4.11 5.92
N ALA A 11 10.72 -3.99 5.80
CA ALA A 11 10.11 -2.82 5.20
C ALA A 11 10.36 -1.54 6.03
N ALA A 12 10.27 -1.59 7.36
CA ALA A 12 10.61 -0.47 8.22
C ALA A 12 12.10 -0.09 8.13
N ALA A 13 13.00 -1.08 8.06
CA ALA A 13 14.43 -0.84 7.85
C ALA A 13 14.71 -0.20 6.49
N GLY A 14 14.12 -0.72 5.42
CA GLY A 14 14.21 -0.14 4.08
C GLY A 14 13.64 1.28 4.01
N GLY A 15 12.51 1.51 4.70
CA GLY A 15 11.91 2.84 4.84
C GLY A 15 12.80 3.80 5.61
N THR A 16 13.45 3.34 6.68
CA THR A 16 14.41 4.15 7.46
C THR A 16 15.60 4.54 6.61
N LEU A 17 16.15 3.61 5.83
CA LEU A 17 17.24 3.91 4.89
C LEU A 17 16.81 4.94 3.83
N MET A 18 15.64 4.73 3.21
CA MET A 18 15.08 5.67 2.22
C MET A 18 14.87 7.06 2.82
N ALA A 19 14.28 7.13 4.01
CA ALA A 19 14.03 8.38 4.73
C ALA A 19 15.33 9.09 5.10
N TYR A 20 16.35 8.36 5.55
CA TYR A 20 17.66 8.91 5.87
C TYR A 20 18.33 9.50 4.62
N VAL A 21 18.36 8.76 3.52
CA VAL A 21 18.92 9.24 2.25
C VAL A 21 18.16 10.47 1.75
N GLY A 22 16.82 10.42 1.73
CA GLY A 22 16.01 11.55 1.29
C GLY A 22 16.14 12.79 2.19
N TRP A 23 16.33 12.61 3.50
CA TRP A 23 16.60 13.72 4.42
C TRP A 23 17.99 14.32 4.18
N GLN A 24 19.03 13.49 4.02
CA GLN A 24 20.39 13.97 3.71
C GLN A 24 20.42 14.72 2.36
N ALA A 25 19.71 14.20 1.37
CA ALA A 25 19.55 14.83 0.05
C ALA A 25 18.60 16.05 0.04
N GLN A 26 18.07 16.45 1.20
CA GLN A 26 17.13 17.58 1.36
C GLN A 26 15.83 17.44 0.54
N TRP A 27 15.43 16.21 0.17
CA TRP A 27 14.15 15.95 -0.48
C TRP A 27 12.97 16.10 0.47
N TRP A 28 13.19 15.74 1.75
CA TRP A 28 12.16 15.74 2.77
C TRP A 28 12.65 16.43 4.03
N VAL A 29 11.78 17.22 4.65
CA VAL A 29 11.95 17.62 6.05
C VAL A 29 11.67 16.42 6.97
N ALA A 30 12.15 16.48 8.22
CA ALA A 30 12.07 15.36 9.14
C ALA A 30 10.65 14.73 9.29
N PRO A 31 9.55 15.50 9.41
CA PRO A 31 8.20 14.91 9.48
C PRO A 31 7.80 14.12 8.23
N GLN A 32 8.18 14.60 7.04
CA GLN A 32 7.92 13.92 5.76
C GLN A 32 8.76 12.64 5.66
N ALA A 33 10.02 12.68 6.09
CA ALA A 33 10.89 11.51 6.13
C ALA A 33 10.32 10.43 7.07
N LEU A 34 9.82 10.79 8.25
CA LEU A 34 9.16 9.86 9.17
C LEU A 34 7.90 9.23 8.55
N LEU A 35 7.10 10.02 7.83
CA LEU A 35 5.94 9.52 7.10
C LEU A 35 6.34 8.51 6.01
N VAL A 36 7.45 8.77 5.30
CA VAL A 36 7.99 7.81 4.31
C VAL A 36 8.32 6.47 4.96
N ILE A 37 8.93 6.45 6.16
CA ILE A 37 9.18 5.19 6.90
C ILE A 37 7.87 4.43 7.13
N ALA A 38 6.84 5.13 7.61
CA ALA A 38 5.54 4.53 7.89
C ALA A 38 4.87 3.99 6.60
N LEU A 39 4.96 4.73 5.49
CA LEU A 39 4.40 4.33 4.20
C LEU A 39 5.12 3.14 3.58
N VAL A 40 6.45 3.06 3.69
CA VAL A 40 7.20 1.87 3.24
C VAL A 40 6.84 0.66 4.10
N ALA A 41 6.78 0.82 5.43
CA ALA A 41 6.37 -0.26 6.33
C ALA A 41 4.94 -0.73 6.05
N PHE A 42 4.02 0.20 5.77
CA PHE A 42 2.65 -0.09 5.34
C PHE A 42 2.65 -0.85 4.00
N GLY A 43 3.38 -0.34 2.99
CA GLY A 43 3.66 -1.01 1.72
C GLY A 43 4.05 -2.47 1.89
N GLY A 44 4.95 -2.74 2.85
CA GLY A 44 5.46 -4.06 3.17
C GLY A 44 4.47 -5.05 3.78
N ILE A 45 3.27 -4.62 4.19
CA ILE A 45 2.22 -5.51 4.70
C ILE A 45 0.99 -5.58 3.79
N LEU A 46 0.87 -4.68 2.80
CA LEU A 46 -0.29 -4.62 1.91
C LEU A 46 -0.56 -5.91 1.12
N PRO A 47 0.42 -6.64 0.56
CA PRO A 47 0.12 -7.81 -0.28
C PRO A 47 -0.65 -8.88 0.49
N ASP A 48 -0.33 -9.03 1.77
CA ASP A 48 -0.97 -9.94 2.73
C ASP A 48 -2.38 -9.51 3.20
N ILE A 49 -2.94 -8.43 2.63
CA ILE A 49 -4.34 -8.07 2.88
C ILE A 49 -5.30 -9.19 2.44
N ASP A 50 -4.91 -9.98 1.44
CA ASP A 50 -5.67 -11.13 0.92
C ASP A 50 -5.50 -12.41 1.73
N ALA A 51 -4.68 -12.39 2.79
CA ALA A 51 -4.38 -13.55 3.62
C ALA A 51 -5.43 -13.73 4.73
N ASP A 52 -6.18 -14.83 4.66
CA ASP A 52 -7.24 -15.15 5.60
C ASP A 52 -6.73 -15.14 7.05
N ARG A 53 -7.45 -14.42 7.92
CA ARG A 53 -7.18 -14.33 9.37
C ARG A 53 -5.74 -13.91 9.72
N SER A 54 -5.03 -13.24 8.82
CA SER A 54 -3.66 -12.76 9.06
C SER A 54 -3.61 -11.59 10.05
N ARG A 55 -2.41 -11.30 10.57
CA ARG A 55 -2.19 -10.06 11.34
C ARG A 55 -2.27 -8.82 10.44
N SER A 56 -1.84 -8.96 9.18
CA SER A 56 -1.85 -7.89 8.17
C SER A 56 -3.26 -7.40 7.88
N ILE A 57 -4.20 -8.28 7.53
CA ILE A 57 -5.58 -7.89 7.22
C ILE A 57 -6.24 -7.15 8.39
N ARG A 58 -6.07 -7.66 9.62
CA ARG A 58 -6.60 -6.99 10.83
C ARG A 58 -6.00 -5.61 11.05
N LEU A 59 -4.69 -5.48 10.84
CA LEU A 59 -3.99 -4.20 11.01
C LEU A 59 -4.43 -3.19 9.95
N ILE A 60 -4.47 -3.60 8.68
CA ILE A 60 -4.85 -2.72 7.56
C ILE A 60 -6.29 -2.22 7.72
N PHE A 61 -7.26 -3.10 7.96
CA PHE A 61 -8.65 -2.67 8.15
C PHE A 61 -8.86 -1.83 9.42
N ASN A 62 -8.05 -2.04 10.47
CA ASN A 62 -8.05 -1.15 11.63
C ASN A 62 -7.47 0.23 11.29
N ILE A 63 -6.38 0.31 10.52
CA ILE A 63 -5.83 1.58 10.04
C ILE A 63 -6.84 2.30 9.14
N LEU A 64 -7.47 1.60 8.19
CA LEU A 64 -8.49 2.15 7.29
C LEU A 64 -9.75 2.63 8.01
N SER A 65 -10.06 2.08 9.19
CA SER A 65 -11.20 2.54 9.97
C SER A 65 -11.07 4.01 10.41
N VAL A 66 -9.84 4.49 10.68
CA VAL A 66 -9.60 5.87 11.13
C VAL A 66 -9.95 6.92 10.07
N PRO A 67 -9.39 6.90 8.84
CA PRO A 67 -9.79 7.85 7.81
C PRO A 67 -11.26 7.67 7.39
N SER A 68 -11.81 6.45 7.48
CA SER A 68 -13.23 6.22 7.22
C SER A 68 -14.12 6.91 8.26
N LEU A 69 -13.70 6.95 9.52
CA LEU A 69 -14.39 7.70 10.58
C LEU A 69 -14.31 9.20 10.33
N VAL A 70 -13.13 9.73 9.99
CA VAL A 70 -12.96 11.15 9.66
C VAL A 70 -13.88 11.54 8.50
N LEU A 71 -13.86 10.76 7.41
CA LEU A 71 -14.72 11.00 6.26
C LEU A 71 -16.21 10.90 6.64
N GLY A 72 -16.59 9.89 7.44
CA GLY A 72 -17.93 9.73 7.96
C GLY A 72 -18.42 10.95 8.73
N VAL A 73 -17.59 11.48 9.64
CA VAL A 73 -17.90 12.70 10.39
C VAL A 73 -18.08 13.88 9.44
N LEU A 74 -17.14 14.10 8.52
CA LEU A 74 -17.21 15.23 7.57
C LEU A 74 -18.48 15.21 6.73
N LEU A 75 -18.92 14.03 6.28
CA LEU A 75 -20.10 13.86 5.43
C LEU A 75 -21.42 13.92 6.22
N LEU A 76 -21.45 13.38 7.44
CA LEU A 76 -22.70 13.18 8.19
C LEU A 76 -22.98 14.27 9.23
N GLN A 77 -21.96 15.01 9.69
CA GLN A 77 -22.14 16.07 10.69
C GLN A 77 -23.18 17.13 10.32
N PRO A 78 -23.44 17.50 9.04
CA PRO A 78 -24.47 18.50 8.73
C PRO A 78 -25.90 17.96 8.92
N TRP A 79 -26.08 16.64 9.00
CA TRP A 79 -27.38 15.96 8.94
C TRP A 79 -27.78 15.30 10.25
N LEU A 80 -26.82 15.05 11.15
CA LEU A 80 -27.03 14.27 12.36
C LEU A 80 -26.79 15.10 13.63
N THR A 81 -27.59 14.83 14.67
CA THR A 81 -27.30 15.32 16.01
C THR A 81 -26.03 14.66 16.56
N PRO A 82 -25.33 15.26 17.54
CA PRO A 82 -24.10 14.67 18.09
C PRO A 82 -24.25 13.22 18.58
N GLY A 83 -25.40 12.90 19.20
CA GLY A 83 -25.68 11.52 19.65
C GLY A 83 -25.81 10.53 18.48
N LEU A 84 -26.53 10.89 17.42
CA LEU A 84 -26.65 10.05 16.22
C LEU A 84 -25.33 9.96 15.44
N LEU A 85 -24.54 11.03 15.43
CA LEU A 85 -23.22 11.05 14.81
C LEU A 85 -22.25 10.07 15.51
N LEU A 86 -22.29 10.00 16.85
CA LEU A 86 -21.52 9.00 17.61
C LEU A 86 -21.94 7.57 17.28
N VAL A 87 -23.25 7.31 17.16
CA VAL A 87 -23.77 6.00 16.72
C VAL A 87 -23.30 5.68 15.30
N ALA A 88 -23.35 6.64 14.39
CA ALA A 88 -22.86 6.49 13.02
C ALA A 88 -21.35 6.19 12.99
N CYS A 89 -20.55 6.87 13.81
CA CYS A 89 -19.12 6.58 13.97
C CYS A 89 -18.89 5.13 14.44
N GLY A 90 -19.61 4.69 15.48
CA GLY A 90 -19.55 3.29 15.94
C GLY A 90 -19.89 2.30 14.83
N GLY A 91 -20.94 2.60 14.04
CA GLY A 91 -21.35 1.81 12.89
C GLY A 91 -20.31 1.76 11.78
N ILE A 92 -19.69 2.88 11.41
CA ILE A 92 -18.63 2.97 10.40
C ILE A 92 -17.41 2.18 10.85
N TYR A 93 -16.97 2.37 12.09
CA TYR A 93 -15.86 1.63 12.66
C TYR A 93 -16.07 0.13 12.59
N PHE A 94 -17.24 -0.34 13.07
CA PHE A 94 -17.58 -1.76 13.05
C PHE A 94 -17.65 -2.31 11.61
N SER A 95 -18.27 -1.55 10.70
CA SER A 95 -18.44 -1.92 9.30
C SER A 95 -17.10 -2.06 8.60
N VAL A 96 -16.19 -1.10 8.75
CA VAL A 96 -14.87 -1.16 8.10
C VAL A 96 -13.99 -2.22 8.76
N ARG A 97 -13.87 -2.19 10.09
CA ARG A 97 -12.92 -3.07 10.80
C ARG A 97 -13.28 -4.55 10.68
N TYR A 98 -14.57 -4.90 10.76
CA TYR A 98 -15.00 -6.29 10.85
C TYR A 98 -15.73 -6.75 9.59
N LEU A 99 -16.79 -6.05 9.16
CA LEU A 99 -17.63 -6.52 8.05
C LEU A 99 -16.88 -6.46 6.71
N ALA A 100 -16.25 -5.33 6.40
CA ALA A 100 -15.49 -5.16 5.16
C ALA A 100 -14.28 -6.10 5.13
N SER A 101 -13.59 -6.32 6.26
CA SER A 101 -12.48 -7.27 6.35
C SER A 101 -12.91 -8.71 6.03
N VAL A 102 -14.04 -9.16 6.58
CA VAL A 102 -14.58 -10.51 6.30
C VAL A 102 -15.08 -10.63 4.86
N LEU A 103 -15.76 -9.61 4.35
CA LEU A 103 -16.21 -9.61 2.96
C LEU A 103 -15.03 -9.66 2.00
N PHE A 104 -14.01 -8.84 2.26
CA PHE A 104 -12.79 -8.81 1.47
C PHE A 104 -12.12 -10.18 1.44
N SER A 105 -11.92 -10.82 2.60
CA SER A 105 -11.27 -12.13 2.68
C SER A 105 -12.05 -13.22 1.92
N ARG A 106 -13.38 -13.11 1.84
CA ARG A 106 -14.22 -14.03 1.05
C ARG A 106 -14.15 -13.79 -0.46
N LEU A 107 -13.86 -12.56 -0.89
CA LEU A 107 -13.78 -12.18 -2.30
C LEU A 107 -12.37 -12.30 -2.86
N THR A 108 -11.36 -12.28 -2.01
CA THR A 108 -9.96 -12.45 -2.39
C THR A 108 -9.51 -13.88 -2.17
N VAL A 109 -8.44 -14.26 -2.87
CA VAL A 109 -7.74 -15.50 -2.57
C VAL A 109 -6.30 -15.16 -2.28
N HIS A 110 -5.80 -15.76 -1.22
CA HIS A 110 -4.44 -15.59 -0.79
C HIS A 110 -3.43 -15.95 -1.91
N ARG A 111 -2.45 -15.07 -2.14
CA ARG A 111 -1.51 -15.11 -3.27
C ARG A 111 -2.16 -14.97 -4.65
N GLY A 112 -3.35 -14.40 -4.70
CA GLY A 112 -4.06 -14.07 -5.93
C GLY A 112 -3.47 -12.84 -6.60
N ILE A 113 -4.35 -11.94 -7.05
CA ILE A 113 -3.94 -10.70 -7.71
C ILE A 113 -3.24 -9.70 -6.77
N TRP A 114 -3.50 -9.75 -5.46
CA TRP A 114 -2.88 -8.85 -4.48
C TRP A 114 -1.39 -9.14 -4.23
N HIS A 115 -0.89 -10.32 -4.60
CA HIS A 115 0.54 -10.61 -4.65
C HIS A 115 1.07 -10.42 -6.08
N SER A 116 0.98 -9.20 -6.62
CA SER A 116 1.45 -8.90 -7.97
C SER A 116 1.94 -7.46 -8.11
N LEU A 117 2.73 -7.19 -9.16
CA LEU A 117 3.17 -5.85 -9.49
C LEU A 117 2.02 -4.93 -9.94
N MET A 118 0.94 -5.48 -10.52
CA MET A 118 -0.28 -4.71 -10.81
C MET A 118 -0.93 -4.19 -9.53
N ALA A 119 -1.01 -5.02 -8.49
CA ALA A 119 -1.53 -4.58 -7.18
C ALA A 119 -0.60 -3.54 -6.54
N ALA A 120 0.72 -3.73 -6.65
CA ALA A 120 1.71 -2.75 -6.19
C ALA A 120 1.51 -1.38 -6.87
N GLY A 121 1.33 -1.37 -8.19
CA GLY A 121 1.05 -0.18 -8.99
C GLY A 121 -0.27 0.49 -8.60
N LEU A 122 -1.36 -0.29 -8.45
CA LEU A 122 -2.64 0.26 -8.00
C LEU A 122 -2.51 0.93 -6.64
N CYS A 123 -1.88 0.27 -5.66
CA CYS A 123 -1.69 0.82 -4.32
C CYS A 123 -0.84 2.10 -4.34
N ALA A 124 0.23 2.14 -5.15
CA ALA A 124 1.07 3.31 -5.31
C ALA A 124 0.29 4.50 -5.89
N LEU A 125 -0.48 4.28 -6.97
CA LEU A 125 -1.31 5.31 -7.58
C LEU A 125 -2.41 5.77 -6.62
N ALA A 126 -3.01 4.86 -5.85
CA ALA A 126 -4.06 5.20 -4.89
C ALA A 126 -3.51 6.06 -3.76
N THR A 127 -2.33 5.71 -3.24
CA THR A 127 -1.63 6.54 -2.24
C THR A 127 -1.28 7.91 -2.80
N ALA A 128 -0.78 8.01 -4.05
CA ALA A 128 -0.48 9.30 -4.66
C ALA A 128 -1.74 10.16 -4.83
N ALA A 129 -2.83 9.59 -5.36
CA ALA A 129 -4.10 10.28 -5.53
C ALA A 129 -4.69 10.75 -4.19
N LEU A 130 -4.71 9.88 -3.17
CA LEU A 130 -5.18 10.24 -1.83
C LEU A 130 -4.31 11.32 -1.19
N SER A 131 -2.99 11.21 -1.32
CA SER A 131 -2.08 12.24 -0.80
C SER A 131 -2.30 13.59 -1.47
N PHE A 132 -2.58 13.60 -2.77
CA PHE A 132 -2.77 14.84 -3.52
C PHE A 132 -4.12 15.48 -3.22
N HIS A 133 -5.21 14.71 -3.30
CA HIS A 133 -6.56 15.25 -3.19
C HIS A 133 -7.07 15.34 -1.75
N LEU A 134 -6.84 14.31 -0.92
CA LEU A 134 -7.39 14.26 0.43
C LEU A 134 -6.48 14.98 1.43
N LEU A 135 -5.16 14.84 1.27
CA LEU A 135 -4.17 15.47 2.16
C LEU A 135 -3.61 16.79 1.62
N ALA A 136 -4.09 17.23 0.44
CA ALA A 136 -3.69 18.48 -0.22
C ALA A 136 -2.16 18.67 -0.33
N GLN A 137 -1.42 17.57 -0.52
CA GLN A 137 0.04 17.63 -0.63
C GLN A 137 0.46 18.10 -2.02
N PRO A 138 1.61 18.77 -2.16
CA PRO A 138 2.14 19.12 -3.47
C PRO A 138 2.42 17.85 -4.29
N ALA A 139 2.30 17.96 -5.61
CA ALA A 139 2.36 16.82 -6.52
C ALA A 139 3.61 15.95 -6.36
N TRP A 140 4.78 16.55 -6.15
CA TRP A 140 6.04 15.83 -5.99
C TRP A 140 6.06 14.96 -4.71
N LEU A 141 5.47 15.47 -3.62
CA LEU A 141 5.41 14.76 -2.35
C LEU A 141 4.34 13.66 -2.41
N ALA A 142 3.23 13.92 -3.08
CA ALA A 142 2.21 12.89 -3.34
C ALA A 142 2.77 11.72 -4.16
N TRP A 143 3.55 12.00 -5.21
CA TRP A 143 4.29 10.96 -5.95
C TRP A 143 5.30 10.24 -5.08
N SER A 144 6.01 10.95 -4.20
CA SER A 144 6.95 10.35 -3.24
C SER A 144 6.25 9.37 -2.28
N HIS A 145 5.04 9.70 -1.80
CA HIS A 145 4.24 8.80 -0.97
C HIS A 145 3.82 7.53 -1.72
N GLY A 146 3.39 7.66 -2.98
CA GLY A 146 3.10 6.52 -3.85
C GLY A 146 4.33 5.62 -4.06
N ALA A 147 5.49 6.23 -4.32
CA ALA A 147 6.75 5.52 -4.49
C ALA A 147 7.20 4.80 -3.20
N ALA A 148 6.98 5.40 -2.03
CA ALA A 148 7.26 4.78 -0.73
C ALA A 148 6.43 3.49 -0.53
N VAL A 149 5.12 3.56 -0.81
CA VAL A 149 4.24 2.37 -0.72
C VAL A 149 4.66 1.31 -1.74
N LEU A 150 4.95 1.71 -2.99
CA LEU A 150 5.45 0.81 -4.03
C LEU A 150 6.72 0.08 -3.58
N PHE A 151 7.69 0.81 -3.02
CA PHE A 151 8.95 0.26 -2.55
C PHE A 151 8.73 -0.77 -1.44
N GLY A 152 7.91 -0.45 -0.44
CA GLY A 152 7.52 -1.40 0.60
C GLY A 152 6.86 -2.66 0.05
N PHE A 153 5.96 -2.50 -0.92
CA PHE A 153 5.28 -3.61 -1.59
C PHE A 153 6.28 -4.51 -2.33
N ILE A 154 7.25 -3.92 -3.04
CA ILE A 154 8.31 -4.67 -3.72
C ILE A 154 9.17 -5.41 -2.70
N ILE A 155 9.56 -4.78 -1.58
CA ILE A 155 10.27 -5.47 -0.49
C ILE A 155 9.51 -6.73 -0.05
N HIS A 156 8.19 -6.62 0.14
CA HIS A 156 7.37 -7.77 0.51
C HIS A 156 7.44 -8.89 -0.53
N LEU A 157 7.19 -8.59 -1.81
CA LEU A 157 7.22 -9.59 -2.89
C LEU A 157 8.62 -10.22 -3.02
N SER A 158 9.68 -9.42 -2.90
CA SER A 158 11.06 -9.90 -2.94
C SER A 158 11.37 -10.82 -1.76
N LEU A 159 10.93 -10.50 -0.55
CA LEU A 159 11.10 -11.37 0.62
C LEU A 159 10.39 -12.70 0.41
N ASP A 160 9.19 -12.70 -0.14
CA ASP A 160 8.47 -13.93 -0.41
C ASP A 160 9.14 -14.84 -1.43
N GLU A 161 9.78 -14.22 -2.41
CA GLU A 161 10.60 -14.89 -3.41
C GLU A 161 11.88 -15.47 -2.79
N LEU A 162 12.61 -14.68 -2.01
CA LEU A 162 13.85 -15.10 -1.33
C LEU A 162 13.60 -16.25 -0.34
N PHE A 163 12.54 -16.16 0.48
CA PHE A 163 12.15 -17.23 1.42
C PHE A 163 11.49 -18.44 0.75
N SER A 164 11.32 -18.41 -0.58
CA SER A 164 10.91 -19.57 -1.37
C SER A 164 12.10 -20.45 -1.79
N VAL A 165 13.34 -19.95 -1.66
CA VAL A 165 14.58 -20.70 -1.85
C VAL A 165 15.04 -21.27 -0.51
N ASP A 166 15.15 -22.59 -0.42
CA ASP A 166 15.73 -23.24 0.76
C ASP A 166 17.26 -23.29 0.63
N LEU A 167 17.94 -22.34 1.28
CA LEU A 167 19.39 -22.17 1.20
C LEU A 167 20.18 -23.25 1.96
N GLU A 168 19.56 -23.92 2.93
CA GLU A 168 20.21 -24.97 3.74
C GLU A 168 20.13 -26.36 3.09
N GLY A 169 19.33 -26.52 2.02
CA GLY A 169 19.12 -27.82 1.35
C GLY A 169 19.10 -27.79 -0.19
N ALA A 170 19.42 -26.65 -0.82
CA ALA A 170 19.39 -26.43 -2.28
C ALA A 170 18.10 -26.94 -2.97
N ARG A 171 16.94 -26.76 -2.32
CA ARG A 171 15.63 -27.08 -2.90
C ARG A 171 14.87 -25.79 -3.21
N LEU A 172 14.57 -25.56 -4.49
CA LEU A 172 13.58 -24.57 -4.87
C LEU A 172 12.19 -25.06 -4.46
N LYS A 173 11.45 -24.25 -3.70
CA LYS A 173 10.02 -24.51 -3.51
C LYS A 173 9.31 -24.28 -4.84
N ARG A 174 8.22 -25.03 -5.08
CA ARG A 174 7.33 -24.83 -6.25
C ARG A 174 6.75 -23.41 -6.36
N SER A 175 6.85 -22.60 -5.30
CA SER A 175 6.42 -21.21 -5.27
C SER A 175 7.47 -20.21 -5.78
N PHE A 176 8.69 -20.64 -6.13
CA PHE A 176 9.69 -19.75 -6.71
C PHE A 176 9.22 -19.24 -8.08
N GLY A 177 9.44 -17.96 -8.35
CA GLY A 177 9.00 -17.21 -9.53
C GLY A 177 7.54 -16.76 -9.51
N THR A 178 6.84 -16.86 -8.37
CA THR A 178 5.40 -16.54 -8.29
C THR A 178 5.08 -15.25 -7.57
N ALA A 179 6.02 -14.67 -6.80
CA ALA A 179 5.75 -13.47 -6.02
C ALA A 179 5.90 -12.18 -6.86
N LEU A 180 6.94 -12.08 -7.69
CA LEU A 180 7.17 -10.93 -8.59
C LEU A 180 6.44 -11.07 -9.93
N LYS A 181 5.25 -11.68 -9.94
CA LYS A 181 4.41 -11.78 -11.14
C LYS A 181 3.79 -10.41 -11.47
N LEU A 182 3.62 -10.12 -12.75
CA LEU A 182 2.89 -8.92 -13.20
C LEU A 182 1.42 -8.97 -12.76
N GLY A 183 0.76 -10.10 -12.96
CA GLY A 183 -0.61 -10.37 -12.55
C GLY A 183 -0.85 -11.86 -12.33
N ASP A 184 -2.08 -12.26 -11.98
CA ASP A 184 -2.44 -13.66 -11.77
C ASP A 184 -2.92 -14.30 -13.09
N SER A 185 -2.03 -14.96 -13.83
CA SER A 185 -2.36 -15.62 -15.11
C SER A 185 -3.45 -16.69 -15.00
N ARG A 186 -3.66 -17.27 -13.81
CA ARG A 186 -4.72 -18.27 -13.59
C ARG A 186 -6.10 -17.63 -13.49
N ARG A 187 -6.17 -16.31 -13.31
CA ARG A 187 -7.39 -15.55 -13.04
C ARG A 187 -7.43 -14.26 -13.87
N PRO A 188 -7.62 -14.37 -15.20
CA PRO A 188 -7.60 -13.22 -16.09
C PRO A 188 -8.66 -12.16 -15.73
N LEU A 189 -9.81 -12.57 -15.18
CA LEU A 189 -10.83 -11.65 -14.70
C LEU A 189 -10.31 -10.76 -13.56
N SER A 190 -9.55 -11.31 -12.61
CA SER A 190 -8.96 -10.51 -11.53
C SER A 190 -7.95 -9.50 -12.06
N ASN A 191 -7.15 -9.87 -13.08
CA ASN A 191 -6.23 -8.95 -13.75
C ASN A 191 -7.01 -7.82 -14.46
N LEU A 192 -8.08 -8.17 -15.17
CA LEU A 192 -8.93 -7.22 -15.88
C LEU A 192 -9.56 -6.21 -14.90
N LEU A 193 -10.14 -6.69 -13.79
CA LEU A 193 -10.73 -5.83 -12.77
C LEU A 193 -9.68 -4.93 -12.09
N MET A 194 -8.48 -5.45 -11.85
CA MET A 194 -7.36 -4.67 -11.31
C MET A 194 -6.93 -3.57 -12.30
N LEU A 195 -6.83 -3.91 -13.58
CA LEU A 195 -6.50 -2.95 -14.64
C LEU A 195 -7.57 -1.87 -14.80
N ILE A 196 -8.85 -2.25 -14.83
CA ILE A 196 -9.98 -1.31 -14.91
C ILE A 196 -9.92 -0.34 -13.72
N THR A 197 -9.74 -0.86 -12.51
CA THR A 197 -9.60 -0.03 -11.30
C THR A 197 -8.41 0.93 -11.42
N MET A 198 -7.27 0.46 -11.93
CA MET A 198 -6.10 1.29 -12.15
C MET A 198 -6.36 2.40 -13.17
N LEU A 199 -7.02 2.09 -14.28
CA LEU A 199 -7.37 3.06 -15.32
C LEU A 199 -8.38 4.11 -14.85
N ILE A 200 -9.37 3.72 -14.04
CA ILE A 200 -10.32 4.66 -13.41
C ILE A 200 -9.60 5.64 -12.49
N LEU A 201 -8.49 5.21 -11.88
CA LEU A 201 -7.71 6.00 -10.95
C LEU A 201 -6.75 7.00 -11.65
N VAL A 202 -6.31 6.71 -12.88
CA VAL A 202 -5.35 7.55 -13.63
C VAL A 202 -5.72 9.03 -13.70
N PRO A 203 -6.98 9.46 -13.91
CA PRO A 203 -7.33 10.88 -13.94
C PRO A 203 -7.19 11.60 -12.59
N TRP A 204 -7.08 10.87 -11.49
CA TRP A 204 -7.02 11.38 -10.11
C TRP A 204 -5.61 11.40 -9.53
N VAL A 205 -4.61 10.98 -10.29
CA VAL A 205 -3.22 11.02 -9.82
C VAL A 205 -2.64 12.43 -10.00
N PRO A 206 -1.56 12.79 -9.28
CA PRO A 206 -0.94 14.09 -9.46
C PRO A 206 -0.41 14.25 -10.90
N PRO A 207 -0.15 15.49 -11.37
CA PRO A 207 0.34 15.74 -12.71
C PRO A 207 1.54 14.87 -13.10
N TRP A 208 1.43 14.16 -14.22
CA TRP A 208 2.46 13.24 -14.71
C TRP A 208 3.79 13.92 -15.03
N GLY A 209 3.77 15.19 -15.45
CA GLY A 209 5.00 15.95 -15.74
C GLY A 209 5.94 16.04 -14.53
N VAL A 210 5.38 16.17 -13.32
CA VAL A 210 6.16 16.21 -12.08
C VAL A 210 6.84 14.87 -11.81
N LEU A 211 6.17 13.75 -12.09
CA LEU A 211 6.77 12.42 -11.94
C LEU A 211 7.95 12.24 -12.90
N VAL A 212 7.80 12.65 -14.16
CA VAL A 212 8.87 12.59 -15.16
C VAL A 212 10.07 13.42 -14.74
N GLU A 213 9.84 14.62 -14.21
CA GLU A 213 10.90 15.49 -13.72
C GLU A 213 11.65 14.88 -12.52
N LEU A 214 10.92 14.27 -11.57
CA LEU A 214 11.54 13.57 -10.44
C LEU A 214 12.45 12.42 -10.91
N PHE A 215 12.02 11.63 -11.90
CA PHE A 215 12.85 10.58 -12.49
C PHE A 215 14.11 11.15 -13.14
N HIS A 216 13.98 12.26 -13.88
CA HIS A 216 15.12 12.93 -14.51
C HIS A 216 16.11 13.43 -13.46
N GLN A 217 15.66 14.13 -12.43
CA GLN A 217 16.50 14.62 -11.33
C GLN A 217 17.21 13.47 -10.60
N GLY A 218 16.50 12.37 -10.31
CA GLY A 218 17.09 11.18 -9.70
C GLY A 218 18.18 10.53 -10.56
N SER A 219 18.03 10.54 -11.89
CA SER A 219 19.03 9.99 -12.81
C SER A 219 20.33 10.81 -12.86
N LEU A 220 20.27 12.12 -12.55
CA LEU A 220 21.43 13.00 -12.55
C LEU A 220 22.30 12.80 -11.30
N LEU A 221 21.73 12.36 -10.18
CA LEU A 221 22.47 12.06 -8.94
C LEU A 221 23.37 10.83 -9.04
N TRP A 222 23.18 10.00 -10.09
CA TRP A 222 24.00 8.82 -10.37
C TRP A 222 25.13 9.08 -11.37
N ARG A 223 25.29 10.31 -11.85
CA ARG A 223 26.41 10.77 -12.68
C ARG A 223 27.38 11.58 -11.84
#